data_AF-A0A524FC61-F1
#
_entry.id   AF-A0A524FC61-F1
#
_cell.length_a   1.000
_cell.length_b   1.000
_cell.length_c   1.000
_cell.angle_alpha   90.00
_cell.angle_beta   90.00
_cell.angle_gamma   90.00
#
_symmetry.space_group_name_H-M   'P 1'
#
loop_
_entity.id
_entity.type
_entity.pdbx_description
1 polymer ?
#
loop_
_entity_poly.entity_id
_entity_poly.type
_entity_poly.pdbx_seq_one_letter_code
_entity_poly.pdbx_strand_id
1 'polypeptide(L)'
;MSTPEQVEPLVLGLIKEYLQKKPFFSIEDIITYINNRTRAKPYVNKNKIEKIIKCLIKNRRIIPGTKLMKNNIIEHPIRNEIFNYVKKNPSNINEIMRALNIGSNQVLWHLSCLEKFQFTRSREIENQRVVFLYDSDPELDEIYFYLNQDIVKEIINLLIIEKEPLKISDISNQLKKNYNTIKKYLQVLKELKLISIEKDKKRTLFKLNNNKYDKFKDLII
;
A
#
# COMPACT_ATOMS: atom_id res chain seq x y z
N MET A 1 40.34 -19.45 -4.13
CA MET A 1 39.63 -18.57 -5.06
C MET A 1 38.33 -18.14 -4.40
N SER A 2 38.20 -16.87 -4.01
CA SER A 2 37.00 -16.35 -3.35
C SER A 2 36.08 -15.74 -4.40
N THR A 3 34.92 -16.34 -4.62
CA THR A 3 33.96 -15.99 -5.67
C THR A 3 33.32 -14.61 -5.45
N PRO A 4 32.77 -13.98 -6.50
CA PRO A 4 31.95 -12.75 -6.42
C PRO A 4 30.84 -12.78 -5.36
N GLU A 5 30.39 -13.97 -4.97
CA GLU A 5 29.29 -14.22 -4.03
C GLU A 5 29.58 -13.77 -2.59
N GLN A 6 30.85 -13.60 -2.19
CA GLN A 6 31.21 -13.21 -0.81
C GLN A 6 31.37 -11.69 -0.60
N VAL A 7 31.37 -10.88 -1.67
CA VAL A 7 31.66 -9.44 -1.57
C VAL A 7 30.44 -8.64 -1.10
N GLU A 8 29.26 -8.93 -1.65
CA GLU A 8 28.04 -8.21 -1.27
C GLU A 8 27.64 -8.43 0.20
N PRO A 9 27.65 -9.67 0.76
CA PRO A 9 27.38 -9.88 2.18
C PRO A 9 28.37 -9.16 3.10
N LEU A 10 29.66 -9.13 2.73
CA LEU A 10 30.68 -8.39 3.46
C LEU A 10 30.39 -6.88 3.46
N VAL A 11 30.11 -6.31 2.28
CA VAL A 11 29.76 -4.89 2.12
C VAL A 11 28.51 -4.55 2.93
N LEU A 12 27.47 -5.39 2.89
CA LEU A 12 26.26 -5.23 3.68
C LEU A 12 26.52 -5.25 5.19
N GLY A 13 27.37 -6.16 5.67
CA GLY A 13 27.78 -6.22 7.07
C GLY A 13 28.49 -4.94 7.52
N LEU A 14 29.39 -4.41 6.69
CA LEU A 14 30.09 -3.16 6.97
C LEU A 14 29.17 -1.93 6.92
N ILE A 15 28.18 -1.91 6.03
CA ILE A 15 27.15 -0.86 6.00
C ILE A 15 26.34 -0.90 7.30
N LYS A 16 25.93 -2.09 7.76
CA LYS A 16 25.23 -2.25 9.05
C LYS A 16 26.06 -1.68 10.21
N GLU A 17 27.35 -2.03 10.28
CA GLU A 17 28.27 -1.49 11.30
C GLU A 17 28.37 0.04 11.23
N TYR A 18 28.46 0.60 10.02
CA TYR A 18 28.53 2.04 9.81
C TYR A 18 27.26 2.76 10.32
N LEU A 19 26.09 2.27 9.94
CA LEU A 19 24.79 2.88 10.26
C LEU A 19 24.43 2.80 11.75
N GLN A 20 24.99 1.83 12.48
CA GLN A 20 24.88 1.81 13.96
C GLN A 20 25.62 2.98 14.60
N LYS A 21 26.74 3.42 14.03
CA LYS A 21 27.59 4.49 14.57
C LYS A 21 27.18 5.87 14.08
N LYS A 22 26.72 5.98 12.82
CA LYS A 22 26.35 7.24 12.18
C LYS A 22 24.96 7.14 11.56
N PRO A 23 23.96 7.88 12.06
CA PRO A 23 22.58 7.74 11.59
C PRO A 23 22.33 8.36 10.21
N PHE A 24 23.21 9.25 9.77
CA PHE A 24 23.18 9.90 8.46
C PHE A 24 24.47 9.58 7.72
N PHE A 25 24.37 9.38 6.41
CA PHE A 25 25.52 9.04 5.59
C PHE A 25 25.41 9.62 4.18
N SER A 26 26.55 10.04 3.64
CA SER A 26 26.73 10.21 2.21
C SER A 26 27.27 8.92 1.60
N ILE A 27 27.03 8.72 0.30
CA ILE A 27 27.54 7.57 -0.44
C ILE A 27 29.08 7.52 -0.36
N GLU A 28 29.73 8.68 -0.43
CA GLU A 28 31.19 8.83 -0.37
C GLU A 28 31.76 8.41 0.99
N ASP A 29 31.10 8.77 2.09
CA ASP A 29 31.54 8.39 3.43
C ASP A 29 31.53 6.87 3.61
N ILE A 30 30.45 6.21 3.15
CA ILE A 30 30.33 4.75 3.24
C ILE A 30 31.38 4.07 2.36
N ILE A 31 31.58 4.55 1.13
CA ILE A 31 32.62 4.01 0.23
C ILE A 31 33.98 4.11 0.91
N THR A 32 34.31 5.27 1.46
CA THR A 32 35.60 5.53 2.14
C THR A 32 35.77 4.62 3.35
N TYR A 33 34.73 4.50 4.17
CA TYR A 33 34.72 3.64 5.35
C TYR A 33 34.93 2.15 5.02
N ILE A 34 34.22 1.64 4.01
CA ILE A 34 34.33 0.24 3.59
C ILE A 34 35.70 0.01 2.96
N ASN A 35 36.14 0.88 2.05
CA ASN A 35 37.42 0.75 1.36
C ASN A 35 38.58 0.72 2.36
N ASN A 36 38.52 1.51 3.44
CA ASN A 36 39.51 1.48 4.53
C ASN A 36 39.54 0.16 5.30
N ARG A 37 38.39 -0.48 5.52
CA ARG A 37 38.29 -1.78 6.20
C ARG A 37 38.62 -2.98 5.31
N THR A 38 38.59 -2.80 3.99
CA THR A 38 38.87 -3.88 3.02
C THR A 38 40.20 -3.72 2.30
N ARG A 39 41.10 -2.83 2.75
CA ARG A 39 42.42 -2.58 2.10
C ARG A 39 43.25 -3.85 1.90
N ALA A 40 43.22 -4.77 2.86
CA ALA A 40 43.95 -6.04 2.79
C ALA A 40 43.31 -7.09 1.85
N LYS A 41 42.14 -6.78 1.26
CA LYS A 41 41.35 -7.70 0.43
C LYS A 41 41.37 -7.24 -1.03
N PRO A 42 42.33 -7.69 -1.87
CA PRO A 42 42.53 -7.18 -3.23
C PRO A 42 41.34 -7.41 -4.17
N TYR A 43 40.47 -8.38 -3.85
CA TYR A 43 39.25 -8.67 -4.63
C TYR A 43 38.12 -7.64 -4.40
N VAL A 44 38.22 -6.80 -3.37
CA VAL A 44 37.28 -5.72 -3.03
C VAL A 44 37.95 -4.38 -3.31
N ASN A 45 37.63 -3.77 -4.45
CA ASN A 45 38.13 -2.44 -4.82
C ASN A 45 37.03 -1.38 -4.76
N LYS A 46 37.42 -0.10 -4.75
CA LYS A 46 36.50 1.05 -4.67
C LYS A 46 35.37 0.99 -5.71
N ASN A 47 35.68 0.66 -6.97
CA ASN A 47 34.69 0.60 -8.05
C ASN A 47 33.64 -0.51 -7.80
N LYS A 48 34.07 -1.68 -7.30
CA LYS A 48 33.15 -2.77 -6.93
C LYS A 48 32.26 -2.37 -5.75
N ILE A 49 32.83 -1.74 -4.71
CA ILE A 49 32.07 -1.25 -3.55
C ILE A 49 31.00 -0.25 -4.01
N GLU A 50 31.39 0.72 -4.85
CA GLU A 50 30.48 1.73 -5.39
C GLU A 50 29.35 1.09 -6.22
N LYS A 51 29.66 0.13 -7.09
CA LYS A 51 28.66 -0.61 -7.87
C LYS A 51 27.66 -1.34 -6.97
N ILE A 52 28.14 -2.00 -5.90
CA ILE A 52 27.29 -2.69 -4.93
C ILE A 52 26.38 -1.68 -4.22
N ILE A 53 26.93 -0.57 -3.70
CA ILE A 53 26.13 0.46 -3.02
C ILE A 53 25.06 1.04 -3.94
N LYS A 54 25.41 1.35 -5.20
CA LYS A 54 24.44 1.82 -6.21
C LYS A 54 23.33 0.78 -6.43
N CYS A 55 23.67 -0.51 -6.48
CA CYS A 55 22.69 -1.59 -6.60
C CYS A 55 21.78 -1.69 -5.37
N LEU A 56 22.33 -1.58 -4.16
CA LEU A 56 21.57 -1.59 -2.91
C LEU A 56 20.60 -0.41 -2.81
N ILE A 57 21.02 0.78 -3.24
CA ILE A 57 20.16 1.97 -3.30
C ILE A 57 19.07 1.79 -4.36
N LYS A 58 19.43 1.31 -5.56
CA LYS A 58 18.48 1.04 -6.65
C LYS A 58 17.36 0.09 -6.21
N ASN A 59 17.72 -0.97 -5.48
CA ASN A 59 16.77 -1.96 -4.96
C ASN A 59 16.14 -1.54 -3.61
N ARG A 60 16.36 -0.29 -3.18
CA ARG A 60 15.91 0.29 -1.91
C ARG A 60 16.24 -0.56 -0.69
N ARG A 61 17.35 -1.32 -0.70
CA ARG A 61 17.84 -2.04 0.49
C ARG A 61 18.41 -1.07 1.53
N ILE A 62 18.95 0.05 1.05
CA ILE A 62 19.42 1.19 1.84
C ILE A 62 18.94 2.48 1.19
N ILE A 63 18.77 3.54 1.98
CA ILE A 63 18.39 4.87 1.49
C ILE A 63 19.36 5.91 2.08
N PRO A 64 20.07 6.69 1.24
CA PRO A 64 20.97 7.74 1.71
C PRO A 64 20.28 8.71 2.65
N GLY A 65 21.02 9.22 3.65
CA GLY A 65 20.47 10.13 4.66
C GLY A 65 19.55 9.46 5.69
N THR A 66 19.50 8.13 5.76
CA THR A 66 18.78 7.42 6.83
C THR A 66 19.58 6.24 7.37
N LYS A 67 19.39 5.90 8.65
CA LYS A 67 19.94 4.67 9.25
C LYS A 67 19.15 3.41 8.92
N LEU A 68 18.04 3.55 8.21
CA LEU A 68 17.10 2.48 7.96
C LEU A 68 17.58 1.58 6.83
N MET A 69 17.35 0.28 6.99
CA MET A 69 17.60 -0.74 5.98
C MET A 69 16.30 -1.53 5.76
N LYS A 70 16.10 -2.05 4.55
CA LYS A 70 14.85 -2.70 4.15
C LYS A 70 14.43 -3.84 5.10
N ASN A 71 15.38 -4.66 5.55
CA ASN A 71 15.12 -5.75 6.50
C ASN A 71 14.60 -5.24 7.86
N ASN A 72 15.17 -4.13 8.36
CA ASN A 72 14.78 -3.55 9.64
C ASN A 72 13.45 -2.77 9.60
N ILE A 73 12.85 -2.58 8.42
CA ILE A 73 11.58 -1.85 8.30
C ILE A 73 10.44 -2.67 8.89
N ILE A 74 10.23 -3.91 8.43
CA ILE A 74 9.15 -4.77 8.92
C ILE A 74 9.45 -5.32 10.33
N GLU A 75 10.72 -5.47 10.72
CA GLU A 75 11.08 -5.94 12.07
C GLU A 75 10.57 -5.01 13.21
N HIS A 76 10.22 -3.77 12.91
CA HIS A 76 9.69 -2.84 13.91
C HIS A 76 8.21 -3.10 14.18
N PRO A 77 7.80 -3.27 15.46
CA PRO A 77 6.46 -3.75 15.83
C PRO A 77 5.34 -2.90 15.21
N ILE A 78 5.37 -1.58 15.42
CA ILE A 78 4.34 -0.68 14.88
C ILE A 78 4.29 -0.69 13.34
N ARG A 79 5.44 -0.78 12.66
CA ARG A 79 5.46 -0.82 11.18
C ARG A 79 4.92 -2.15 10.67
N ASN A 80 5.22 -3.25 11.35
CA ASN A 80 4.68 -4.56 11.05
C ASN A 80 3.16 -4.57 11.23
N GLU A 81 2.64 -3.97 12.31
CA GLU A 81 1.20 -3.85 12.56
C GLU A 81 0.51 -3.03 11.47
N ILE A 82 1.06 -1.85 11.12
CA ILE A 82 0.54 -1.04 10.01
C ILE A 82 0.57 -1.82 8.70
N PHE A 83 1.68 -2.48 8.38
CA PHE A 83 1.81 -3.27 7.15
C PHE A 83 0.80 -4.41 7.09
N ASN A 84 0.64 -5.17 8.18
CA ASN A 84 -0.31 -6.29 8.24
C ASN A 84 -1.76 -5.82 8.23
N TYR A 85 -2.05 -4.66 8.82
CA TYR A 85 -3.37 -4.05 8.76
C TYR A 85 -3.71 -3.65 7.32
N VAL A 86 -2.83 -2.87 6.65
CA VAL A 86 -3.00 -2.45 5.25
C VAL A 86 -3.06 -3.63 4.29
N LYS A 87 -2.32 -4.71 4.57
CA LYS A 87 -2.34 -5.94 3.78
C LYS A 87 -3.72 -6.58 3.71
N LYS A 88 -4.47 -6.51 4.80
CA LYS A 88 -5.83 -7.06 4.89
C LYS A 88 -6.86 -6.04 4.42
N ASN A 89 -6.69 -4.79 4.87
CA ASN A 89 -7.65 -3.71 4.67
C ASN A 89 -6.91 -2.46 4.17
N PRO A 90 -6.91 -2.18 2.85
CA PRO A 90 -6.48 -0.90 2.35
C PRO A 90 -7.31 0.23 2.99
N SER A 91 -6.61 1.19 3.60
CA SER A 91 -7.24 2.10 4.55
C SER A 91 -6.63 3.49 4.50
N ASN A 92 -7.42 4.49 4.88
CA ASN A 92 -6.92 5.84 5.09
C ASN A 92 -6.16 5.97 6.41
N ILE A 93 -5.48 7.10 6.60
CA ILE A 93 -4.67 7.36 7.80
C ILE A 93 -5.52 7.31 9.08
N ASN A 94 -6.75 7.83 9.06
CA ASN A 94 -7.62 7.88 10.23
C ASN A 94 -8.08 6.48 10.66
N GLU A 95 -8.37 5.60 9.71
CA GLU A 95 -8.71 4.20 9.98
C GLU A 95 -7.54 3.46 10.61
N ILE A 96 -6.32 3.63 10.07
CA ILE A 96 -5.10 3.03 10.63
C ILE A 96 -4.87 3.54 12.07
N MET A 97 -5.02 4.86 12.30
CA MET A 97 -4.88 5.46 13.63
C MET A 97 -5.85 4.85 14.64
N ARG A 98 -7.13 4.70 14.26
CA ARG A 98 -8.18 4.14 15.13
C ARG A 98 -7.96 2.66 15.40
N ALA A 99 -7.64 1.88 14.35
CA ALA A 99 -7.48 0.44 14.47
C ALA A 99 -6.28 0.04 15.32
N LEU A 100 -5.19 0.81 15.25
CA LEU A 100 -3.94 0.52 15.95
C LEU A 100 -3.71 1.40 17.20
N ASN A 101 -4.63 2.29 17.52
CA ASN A 101 -4.56 3.22 18.66
C ASN A 101 -3.23 4.01 18.73
N ILE A 102 -2.82 4.60 17.60
CA ILE A 102 -1.57 5.35 17.45
C ILE A 102 -1.80 6.78 16.95
N GLY A 103 -0.95 7.71 17.38
CA GLY A 103 -1.04 9.12 17.02
C GLY A 103 -0.74 9.39 15.54
N SER A 104 -1.32 10.47 15.00
CA SER A 104 -1.19 10.86 13.59
C SER A 104 0.25 10.98 13.11
N ASN A 105 1.09 11.70 13.86
CA ASN A 105 2.50 11.88 13.53
C ASN A 105 3.27 10.56 13.51
N GLN A 106 2.93 9.63 14.41
CA GLN A 106 3.56 8.30 14.43
C GLN A 106 3.16 7.51 13.19
N VAL A 107 1.86 7.46 12.86
CA VAL A 107 1.37 6.78 11.64
C VAL A 107 2.03 7.35 10.39
N LEU A 108 2.05 8.66 10.24
CA LEU A 108 2.65 9.34 9.09
C LEU A 108 4.14 9.02 8.95
N TRP A 109 4.88 9.03 10.07
CA TRP A 109 6.30 8.68 10.06
C TRP A 109 6.53 7.22 9.66
N HIS A 110 5.76 6.30 10.25
CA HIS A 110 5.84 4.87 9.95
C HIS A 110 5.46 4.55 8.50
N LEU A 111 4.38 5.16 7.98
CA LEU A 111 3.97 5.04 6.58
C LEU A 111 5.03 5.60 5.64
N SER A 112 5.62 6.76 5.95
CA SER A 112 6.72 7.31 5.15
C SER A 112 7.91 6.34 5.09
N CYS A 113 8.22 5.63 6.18
CA CYS A 113 9.24 4.59 6.18
C CYS A 113 8.83 3.41 5.28
N LEU A 114 7.60 2.91 5.40
CA LEU A 114 7.12 1.79 4.60
C LEU A 114 7.12 2.10 3.10
N GLU A 115 6.65 3.29 2.71
CA GLU A 115 6.61 3.75 1.32
C GLU A 115 8.00 3.98 0.74
N LYS A 116 8.90 4.59 1.51
CA LYS A 116 10.29 4.79 1.11
C LYS A 116 10.96 3.48 0.71
N PHE A 117 10.64 2.38 1.39
CA PHE A 117 11.18 1.06 1.12
C PHE A 117 10.29 0.17 0.25
N GLN A 118 9.24 0.74 -0.35
CA GLN A 118 8.30 0.06 -1.26
C GLN A 118 7.61 -1.16 -0.62
N PHE A 119 7.21 -1.04 0.65
CA PHE A 119 6.29 -2.01 1.28
C PHE A 119 4.83 -1.62 1.04
N THR A 120 4.57 -0.32 1.05
CA THR A 120 3.25 0.26 0.80
C THR A 120 3.36 1.35 -0.26
N ARG A 121 2.22 1.76 -0.79
CA ARG A 121 2.05 2.95 -1.63
C ARG A 121 0.78 3.67 -1.19
N SER A 122 0.66 4.95 -1.50
CA SER A 122 -0.56 5.71 -1.25
C SER A 122 -1.14 6.30 -2.52
N ARG A 123 -2.46 6.40 -2.58
CA ARG A 123 -3.22 7.06 -3.63
C ARG A 123 -4.26 7.98 -3.01
N GLU A 124 -4.53 9.09 -3.68
CA GLU A 124 -5.60 9.99 -3.28
C GLU A 124 -6.92 9.56 -3.94
N ILE A 125 -7.94 9.28 -3.13
CA ILE A 125 -9.28 8.89 -3.56
C ILE A 125 -10.28 9.71 -2.73
N GLU A 126 -11.17 10.47 -3.38
CA GLU A 126 -12.11 11.40 -2.71
C GLU A 126 -11.44 12.35 -1.70
N ASN A 127 -10.27 12.92 -2.04
CA ASN A 127 -9.45 13.77 -1.16
C ASN A 127 -8.96 13.07 0.11
N GLN A 128 -8.95 11.74 0.13
CA GLN A 128 -8.38 10.93 1.20
C GLN A 128 -7.14 10.22 0.69
N ARG A 129 -6.07 10.27 1.48
CA ARG A 129 -4.89 9.45 1.24
C ARG A 129 -5.15 8.04 1.75
N VAL A 130 -5.35 7.11 0.82
CA VAL A 130 -5.56 5.68 1.08
C VAL A 130 -4.25 4.94 0.84
N VAL A 131 -3.91 4.03 1.75
CA VAL A 131 -2.68 3.25 1.71
C VAL A 131 -2.99 1.83 1.21
N PHE A 132 -2.19 1.37 0.26
CA PHE A 132 -2.24 0.06 -0.36
C PHE A 132 -0.89 -0.65 -0.23
N LEU A 133 -0.86 -1.95 -0.49
CA LEU A 133 0.40 -2.67 -0.66
C LEU A 133 1.13 -2.17 -1.90
N TYR A 134 2.45 -2.18 -1.86
CA TYR A 134 3.24 -1.75 -3.02
C TYR A 134 2.99 -2.65 -4.24
N ASP A 135 2.91 -3.96 -4.02
CA ASP A 135 2.76 -4.97 -5.08
C ASP A 135 1.29 -5.25 -5.48
N SER A 136 0.30 -4.57 -4.88
CA SER A 136 -1.11 -4.74 -5.29
C SER A 136 -1.40 -3.98 -6.59
N ASP A 137 -2.32 -4.52 -7.39
CA ASP A 137 -2.74 -3.93 -8.67
C ASP A 137 -3.36 -2.52 -8.48
N PRO A 138 -2.71 -1.44 -8.98
CA PRO A 138 -3.23 -0.08 -8.87
C PRO A 138 -4.55 0.16 -9.62
N GLU A 139 -4.87 -0.66 -10.62
CA GLU A 139 -6.13 -0.53 -11.36
C GLU A 139 -7.34 -0.92 -10.49
N LEU A 140 -7.12 -1.69 -9.43
CA LEU A 140 -8.16 -2.16 -8.52
C LEU A 140 -8.34 -1.27 -7.28
N ASP A 141 -7.48 -0.28 -7.06
CA ASP A 141 -7.49 0.55 -5.84
C ASP A 141 -8.85 1.17 -5.52
N GLU A 142 -9.51 1.74 -6.53
CA GLU A 142 -10.82 2.36 -6.36
C GLU A 142 -11.89 1.32 -6.03
N ILE A 143 -11.82 0.15 -6.68
CA ILE A 143 -12.72 -0.97 -6.38
C ILE A 143 -12.56 -1.40 -4.92
N TYR A 144 -11.33 -1.62 -4.46
CA TYR A 144 -11.04 -1.95 -3.05
C TYR A 144 -11.57 -0.89 -2.09
N PHE A 145 -11.29 0.38 -2.38
CA PHE A 145 -11.70 1.49 -1.53
C PHE A 145 -13.22 1.54 -1.37
N TYR A 146 -13.98 1.54 -2.47
CA TYR A 146 -15.43 1.65 -2.41
C TYR A 146 -16.09 0.38 -1.85
N LEU A 147 -15.60 -0.82 -2.20
CA LEU A 147 -16.14 -2.06 -1.64
C LEU A 147 -15.92 -2.18 -0.13
N ASN A 148 -14.93 -1.51 0.43
CA ASN A 148 -14.72 -1.50 1.88
C ASN A 148 -15.67 -0.56 2.65
N GLN A 149 -16.36 0.36 1.97
CA GLN A 149 -17.27 1.30 2.62
C GLN A 149 -18.59 0.64 3.02
N ASP A 150 -19.04 0.89 4.25
CA ASP A 150 -20.25 0.28 4.82
C ASP A 150 -21.49 0.54 3.95
N ILE A 151 -21.67 1.78 3.47
CA ILE A 151 -22.81 2.13 2.63
C ILE A 151 -22.80 1.40 1.28
N VAL A 152 -21.63 1.14 0.71
CA VAL A 152 -21.51 0.39 -0.54
C VAL A 152 -21.81 -1.09 -0.29
N LYS A 153 -21.31 -1.66 0.82
CA LYS A 153 -21.65 -3.02 1.26
C LYS A 153 -23.16 -3.18 1.48
N GLU A 154 -23.79 -2.22 2.16
CA GLU A 154 -25.25 -2.19 2.36
C GLU A 154 -26.01 -2.17 1.01
N ILE A 155 -25.62 -1.30 0.07
CA ILE A 155 -26.23 -1.22 -1.27
C ILE A 155 -26.08 -2.55 -2.02
N ILE A 156 -24.88 -3.12 -2.04
CA ILE A 156 -24.60 -4.38 -2.74
C ILE A 156 -25.41 -5.52 -2.13
N ASN A 157 -25.41 -5.65 -0.80
CA ASN A 157 -26.18 -6.68 -0.11
C ASN A 157 -27.67 -6.58 -0.42
N LEU A 158 -28.22 -5.36 -0.48
CA LEU A 158 -29.61 -5.15 -0.86
C LEU A 158 -29.89 -5.62 -2.30
N LEU A 159 -29.02 -5.27 -3.24
CA LEU A 159 -29.15 -5.71 -4.64
C LEU A 159 -29.01 -7.23 -4.81
N ILE A 160 -28.24 -7.89 -3.93
CA ILE A 160 -28.12 -9.36 -3.90
C ILE A 160 -29.42 -10.00 -3.40
N ILE A 161 -30.02 -9.45 -2.34
CA ILE A 161 -31.23 -10.01 -1.69
C ILE A 161 -32.45 -9.89 -2.61
N GLU A 162 -32.69 -8.70 -3.15
CA GLU A 162 -33.90 -8.40 -3.93
C GLU A 162 -33.88 -9.10 -5.30
N LYS A 163 -32.69 -9.38 -5.88
CA LYS A 163 -32.45 -10.01 -7.20
C LYS A 163 -33.05 -9.28 -8.41
N GLU A 164 -33.99 -8.36 -8.20
CA GLU A 164 -34.62 -7.52 -9.19
C GLU A 164 -33.95 -6.13 -9.28
N PRO A 165 -34.01 -5.47 -10.45
CA PRO A 165 -33.51 -4.11 -10.60
C PRO A 165 -34.28 -3.11 -9.71
N LEU A 166 -33.56 -2.35 -8.88
CA LEU A 166 -34.17 -1.39 -7.95
C LEU A 166 -34.00 0.07 -8.41
N LYS A 167 -34.93 0.94 -8.02
CA LYS A 167 -34.78 2.40 -8.18
C LYS A 167 -33.96 2.99 -7.04
N ILE A 168 -33.37 4.15 -7.29
CA ILE A 168 -32.68 4.94 -6.26
C ILE A 168 -33.61 5.26 -5.08
N SER A 169 -34.88 5.59 -5.34
CA SER A 169 -35.89 5.86 -4.30
C SER A 169 -36.11 4.64 -3.40
N ASP A 170 -36.15 3.46 -4.00
CA ASP A 170 -36.48 2.22 -3.31
C ASP A 170 -35.29 1.82 -2.43
N ILE A 171 -34.06 1.92 -2.96
CA ILE A 171 -32.81 1.71 -2.21
C ILE A 171 -32.69 2.71 -1.06
N SER A 172 -32.95 4.01 -1.32
CA SER A 172 -32.87 5.07 -0.31
C SER A 172 -33.85 4.85 0.83
N ASN A 173 -35.09 4.44 0.53
CA ASN A 173 -36.12 4.17 1.52
C ASN A 173 -35.81 2.92 2.36
N GLN A 174 -35.38 1.83 1.71
CA GLN A 174 -35.06 0.57 2.39
C GLN A 174 -33.82 0.70 3.28
N LEU A 175 -32.76 1.37 2.82
CA LEU A 175 -31.54 1.61 3.61
C LEU A 175 -31.69 2.77 4.61
N LYS A 176 -32.78 3.54 4.53
CA LYS A 176 -33.00 4.78 5.30
C LYS A 176 -31.81 5.76 5.17
N LYS A 177 -31.20 5.83 3.99
CA LYS A 177 -30.08 6.74 3.69
C LYS A 177 -30.54 7.86 2.76
N ASN A 178 -29.80 8.97 2.77
CA ASN A 178 -30.08 10.11 1.91
C ASN A 178 -29.99 9.73 0.41
N TYR A 179 -31.01 10.14 -0.36
CA TYR A 179 -31.11 9.90 -1.80
C TYR A 179 -29.87 10.33 -2.59
N ASN A 180 -29.31 11.51 -2.30
CA ASN A 180 -28.13 12.03 -2.99
C ASN A 180 -26.89 11.20 -2.69
N THR A 181 -26.75 10.70 -1.47
CA THR A 181 -25.67 9.81 -1.07
C THR A 181 -25.75 8.48 -1.83
N ILE A 182 -26.93 7.87 -1.88
CA ILE A 182 -27.15 6.64 -2.65
C ILE A 182 -26.88 6.88 -4.14
N LYS A 183 -27.38 7.99 -4.70
CA LYS A 183 -27.13 8.37 -6.10
C LYS A 183 -25.64 8.50 -6.39
N LYS A 184 -24.86 9.13 -5.51
CA LYS A 184 -23.40 9.25 -5.62
C LYS A 184 -22.76 7.86 -5.72
N TYR A 185 -23.03 6.97 -4.78
CA TYR A 185 -22.41 5.64 -4.75
C TYR A 185 -22.87 4.73 -5.90
N LEU A 186 -24.13 4.81 -6.32
CA LEU A 186 -24.59 4.08 -7.51
C LEU A 186 -23.88 4.56 -8.79
N GLN A 187 -23.62 5.86 -8.92
CA GLN A 187 -22.86 6.38 -10.06
C GLN A 187 -21.42 5.86 -10.06
N VAL A 188 -20.76 5.84 -8.90
CA VAL A 188 -19.42 5.25 -8.76
C VAL A 188 -19.43 3.76 -9.11
N LEU A 189 -20.35 2.98 -8.53
CA LEU A 189 -20.46 1.54 -8.79
C LEU A 189 -20.71 1.23 -10.27
N LYS A 190 -21.43 2.11 -10.97
CA LYS A 190 -21.65 2.02 -12.41
C LYS A 190 -20.36 2.29 -13.19
N GLU A 191 -19.60 3.32 -12.83
CA GLU A 191 -18.30 3.64 -13.44
C GLU A 191 -17.31 2.48 -13.28
N LEU A 192 -17.32 1.84 -12.10
CA LEU A 192 -16.56 0.61 -11.83
C LEU A 192 -17.14 -0.64 -12.53
N LYS A 193 -18.28 -0.52 -13.21
CA LYS A 193 -19.03 -1.58 -13.91
C LYS A 193 -19.50 -2.72 -12.98
N LEU A 194 -19.60 -2.46 -11.67
CA LEU A 194 -20.11 -3.40 -10.67
C LEU A 194 -21.63 -3.52 -10.72
N ILE A 195 -22.31 -2.48 -11.22
CA ILE A 195 -23.76 -2.49 -11.45
C ILE A 195 -24.09 -2.12 -12.90
N SER A 196 -25.19 -2.65 -13.41
CA SER A 196 -25.76 -2.32 -14.72
C SER A 196 -27.03 -1.48 -14.55
N ILE A 197 -27.29 -0.63 -15.55
CA ILE A 197 -28.53 0.16 -15.63
C ILE A 197 -29.47 -0.50 -16.61
N GLU A 198 -30.69 -0.77 -16.17
CA GLU A 198 -31.82 -1.15 -17.02
C GLU A 198 -32.75 0.07 -17.14
N LYS A 199 -33.06 0.47 -18.38
CA LYS A 199 -34.04 1.53 -18.65
C LYS A 199 -35.39 0.88 -18.94
N ASP A 200 -36.30 0.96 -18.00
CA ASP A 200 -37.70 0.58 -18.25
C ASP A 200 -38.52 1.85 -18.53
N LYS A 201 -38.88 2.05 -19.80
CA LYS A 201 -39.66 3.16 -20.38
C LYS A 201 -39.11 4.58 -20.09
N LYS A 202 -39.14 5.02 -18.82
CA LYS A 202 -38.67 6.32 -18.29
C LYS A 202 -37.91 6.23 -16.96
N ARG A 203 -37.71 5.03 -16.41
CA ARG A 203 -37.13 4.82 -15.08
C ARG A 203 -35.75 4.17 -15.21
N THR A 204 -34.80 4.67 -14.42
CA THR A 204 -33.45 4.10 -14.30
C THR A 204 -33.48 3.10 -13.16
N LEU A 205 -33.30 1.82 -13.50
CA LEU A 205 -33.21 0.73 -12.54
C LEU A 205 -31.76 0.25 -12.47
N PHE A 206 -31.33 -0.17 -11.28
CA PHE A 206 -29.97 -0.62 -11.01
C PHE A 206 -29.98 -2.09 -10.61
N LYS A 207 -29.10 -2.86 -11.23
CA LYS A 207 -28.93 -4.30 -10.97
C LYS A 207 -27.46 -4.62 -10.76
N LEU A 208 -27.16 -5.57 -9.87
CA LEU A 208 -25.79 -6.03 -9.66
C LEU A 208 -25.29 -6.82 -10.88
N ASN A 209 -24.06 -6.54 -11.30
CA ASN A 209 -23.37 -7.34 -12.30
C ASN A 209 -22.66 -8.51 -11.61
N ASN A 210 -23.38 -9.61 -11.39
CA ASN A 210 -22.87 -10.79 -10.66
C ASN A 210 -21.53 -11.29 -11.22
N ASN A 211 -21.38 -11.36 -12.56
CA ASN A 211 -20.14 -11.82 -13.19
C ASN A 211 -18.91 -11.00 -12.82
N LYS A 212 -19.08 -9.68 -12.61
CA LYS A 212 -17.97 -8.80 -12.22
C LYS A 212 -17.82 -8.76 -10.71
N TYR A 213 -18.92 -8.74 -9.96
CA TYR A 213 -18.89 -8.77 -8.50
C TYR A 213 -18.24 -10.06 -7.97
N ASP A 214 -18.55 -11.23 -8.55
CA ASP A 214 -17.97 -12.51 -8.15
C ASP A 214 -16.45 -12.56 -8.28
N LYS A 215 -15.85 -11.78 -9.20
CA LYS A 215 -14.39 -11.65 -9.33
C LYS A 215 -13.75 -10.89 -8.17
N PHE A 216 -14.54 -10.08 -7.47
CA PHE A 216 -14.08 -9.18 -6.42
C PHE A 216 -14.68 -9.51 -5.05
N LYS A 217 -15.59 -10.49 -4.95
CA LYS A 217 -16.19 -10.87 -3.66
C LYS A 217 -15.15 -11.43 -2.69
N ASP A 218 -14.13 -12.11 -3.21
CA ASP A 218 -13.03 -12.66 -2.42
C ASP A 218 -12.13 -11.56 -1.84
N LEU A 219 -12.28 -10.32 -2.34
CA LEU A 219 -11.61 -9.14 -1.80
C LEU A 219 -12.33 -8.52 -0.59
N ILE A 220 -13.52 -9.03 -0.24
CA ILE A 220 -14.39 -8.50 0.82
C ILE A 220 -14.31 -9.38 2.08
N ILE A 221 -13.65 -10.55 2.02
CA ILE A 221 -13.55 -11.55 3.11
C ILE A 221 -12.36 -11.26 4.04
#